data_AF-A0A9P0BB05-F1
#
_entry.id   AF-A0A9P0BB05-F1
#
_cell.length_a   1.000
_cell.length_b   1.000
_cell.length_c   1.000
_cell.angle_alpha   90.00
_cell.angle_beta   90.00
_cell.angle_gamma   90.00
#
_symmetry.space_group_name_H-M   'P 1'
#
loop_
_entity.id
_entity.type
_entity.pdbx_description
1 polymer ?
#
loop_
_entity_poly.entity_id
_entity_poly.type
_entity_poly.pdbx_seq_one_letter_code
_entity_poly.pdbx_strand_id
1 'polypeptide(L)'
;MQPMKHPAQIARLLRYAQINLNHSRLATRELLALITQERLDAILVQEPYCIRTTDNRYKIPGLGQHIKQAHVNTQTRPLASVILINRARDALFLPQYSSPNVSTIKFAKQINAMDPTP
;
A
#
# COMPACT_ATOMS: atom_id res chain seq x y z
N MET A 1 -2.28 -12.53 44.11
CA MET A 1 -1.84 -11.83 42.89
C MET A 1 -2.51 -12.50 41.70
N GLN A 2 -3.40 -11.82 40.99
CA GLN A 2 -3.99 -12.36 39.76
C GLN A 2 -3.01 -12.16 38.60
N PRO A 3 -2.80 -13.15 37.72
CA PRO A 3 -1.99 -12.95 36.53
C PRO A 3 -2.67 -11.93 35.63
N MET A 4 -1.96 -10.84 35.32
CA MET A 4 -2.36 -9.88 34.28
C MET A 4 -2.56 -10.66 32.98
N LYS A 5 -3.82 -10.74 32.52
CA LYS A 5 -4.12 -11.20 31.16
C LYS A 5 -3.49 -10.20 30.20
N HIS A 6 -2.38 -10.60 29.56
CA HIS A 6 -1.87 -9.88 28.40
C HIS A 6 -3.04 -9.68 27.42
N PRO A 7 -3.32 -8.45 26.95
CA PRO A 7 -4.32 -8.25 25.93
C PRO A 7 -3.88 -9.08 24.73
N ALA A 8 -4.69 -10.08 24.38
CA ALA A 8 -4.47 -10.90 23.19
C ALA A 8 -4.22 -9.94 22.02
N GLN A 9 -3.04 -10.03 21.40
CA GLN A 9 -2.77 -9.32 20.15
C GLN A 9 -3.73 -9.89 19.11
N ILE A 10 -4.89 -9.26 18.96
CA ILE A 10 -5.82 -9.59 17.90
C ILE A 10 -5.09 -9.30 16.59
N ALA A 11 -4.74 -10.35 15.86
CA ALA A 11 -4.18 -10.24 14.52
C ALA A 11 -5.18 -9.46 13.66
N ARG A 12 -4.94 -8.17 13.45
CA ARG A 12 -5.83 -7.31 12.68
C ARG A 12 -5.78 -7.73 11.22
N LEU A 13 -6.92 -8.06 10.63
CA LEU A 13 -7.04 -8.36 9.20
C LEU A 13 -6.57 -7.19 8.34
N LEU A 14 -5.89 -7.49 7.22
CA LEU A 14 -5.44 -6.48 6.25
C LEU A 14 -6.66 -5.89 5.56
N ARG A 15 -6.85 -4.56 5.64
CA ARG A 15 -7.90 -3.87 4.90
C ARG A 15 -7.33 -3.34 3.59
N TYR A 16 -7.84 -3.78 2.46
CA TYR A 16 -7.42 -3.31 1.16
C TYR A 16 -8.60 -2.97 0.26
N ALA A 17 -8.35 -2.11 -0.72
CA ALA A 17 -9.29 -1.82 -1.80
C ALA A 17 -8.60 -2.02 -3.15
N GLN A 18 -9.38 -2.35 -4.16
CA GLN A 18 -8.95 -2.36 -5.56
C GLN A 18 -9.75 -1.32 -6.33
N ILE A 19 -9.07 -0.49 -7.12
CA ILE A 19 -9.71 0.58 -7.88
C ILE A 19 -9.01 0.82 -9.21
N ASN A 20 -9.80 1.03 -10.26
CA ASN A 20 -9.30 1.57 -11.52
C ASN A 20 -9.57 3.09 -11.54
N LEU A 21 -8.51 3.89 -11.72
CA LEU A 21 -8.62 5.35 -11.77
C LEU A 21 -8.83 5.89 -13.19
N ASN A 22 -8.72 5.06 -14.23
CA ASN A 22 -8.87 5.42 -15.64
C ASN A 22 -8.08 6.69 -16.01
N HIS A 23 -6.87 6.80 -15.48
CA HIS A 23 -5.99 7.96 -15.58
C HIS A 23 -6.61 9.30 -15.14
N SER A 24 -7.67 9.28 -14.33
CA SER A 24 -8.41 10.45 -13.88
C SER A 24 -7.73 11.14 -12.70
N ARG A 25 -7.36 12.40 -12.91
CA ARG A 25 -6.87 13.29 -11.86
C ARG A 25 -7.92 13.50 -10.77
N LEU A 26 -9.20 13.56 -11.13
CA LEU A 26 -10.30 13.74 -10.19
C LEU A 26 -10.47 12.52 -9.29
N ALA A 27 -10.53 11.31 -9.87
CA ALA A 27 -10.62 10.07 -9.12
C ALA A 27 -9.42 9.88 -8.17
N THR A 28 -8.23 10.30 -8.61
CA THR A 28 -7.02 10.29 -7.77
C THR A 28 -7.15 11.21 -6.54
N ARG A 29 -7.83 12.35 -6.65
CA ARG A 29 -8.09 13.25 -5.50
C ARG A 29 -9.08 12.64 -4.53
N GLU A 30 -10.12 11.98 -5.02
CA GLU A 30 -11.14 11.32 -4.21
C GLU A 30 -10.59 10.10 -3.47
N LEU A 31 -9.59 9.42 -4.04
CA LEU A 31 -8.92 8.28 -3.42
C LEU A 31 -8.39 8.59 -2.01
N LEU A 32 -7.90 9.81 -1.77
CA LEU A 32 -7.38 10.24 -0.46
C LEU A 32 -8.47 10.30 0.61
N ALA A 33 -9.68 10.72 0.23
CA ALA A 33 -10.83 10.73 1.13
C ALA A 33 -11.20 9.29 1.51
N LEU A 34 -11.25 8.40 0.52
CA LEU A 34 -11.53 6.98 0.72
C LEU A 34 -10.52 6.31 1.68
N ILE A 35 -9.22 6.57 1.47
CA ILE A 35 -8.13 6.07 2.34
C ILE A 35 -8.40 6.40 3.81
N THR A 36 -8.77 7.66 4.06
CA THR A 36 -8.93 8.20 5.41
C THR A 36 -10.20 7.69 6.08
N GLN A 37 -11.31 7.65 5.33
CA GLN A 37 -12.61 7.17 5.82
C GLN A 37 -12.57 5.68 6.15
N GLU A 38 -12.02 4.87 5.23
CA GLU A 38 -12.05 3.42 5.35
C GLU A 38 -10.87 2.83 6.13
N ARG A 39 -9.92 3.65 6.60
CA ARG A 39 -8.73 3.19 7.35
C ARG A 39 -8.03 2.01 6.64
N LEU A 40 -7.86 2.12 5.32
CA LEU A 40 -7.25 1.10 4.49
C LEU A 40 -5.75 0.97 4.81
N ASP A 41 -5.24 -0.26 4.76
CA ASP A 41 -3.81 -0.55 4.92
C ASP A 41 -3.09 -0.47 3.55
N ALA A 42 -3.76 -0.90 2.47
CA ALA A 42 -3.23 -0.91 1.11
C ALA A 42 -4.31 -0.63 0.06
N ILE A 43 -3.92 -0.12 -1.12
CA ILE A 43 -4.79 0.01 -2.29
C ILE A 43 -4.08 -0.53 -3.52
N LEU A 44 -4.78 -1.36 -4.27
CA LEU A 44 -4.38 -1.87 -5.57
C LEU A 44 -4.99 -0.97 -6.65
N VAL A 45 -4.17 -0.22 -7.37
CA VAL A 45 -4.61 0.80 -8.32
C VAL A 45 -4.32 0.36 -9.74
N GLN A 46 -5.33 0.32 -10.59
CA GLN A 46 -5.19 0.23 -12.05
C GLN A 46 -5.29 1.63 -12.69
N GLU A 47 -4.54 1.81 -13.77
CA GLU A 47 -4.52 3.03 -14.60
C GLU A 47 -4.39 4.33 -13.79
N PRO A 48 -3.36 4.45 -12.92
CA PRO A 48 -3.21 5.65 -12.12
C PRO A 48 -2.97 6.90 -12.97
N TYR A 49 -3.46 8.05 -12.50
CA TYR A 49 -2.96 9.34 -12.99
C TYR A 49 -1.57 9.58 -12.39
N CYS A 50 -0.54 9.68 -13.23
CA CYS A 50 0.83 9.92 -12.79
C CYS A 50 1.43 11.13 -13.50
N ILE A 51 2.27 11.86 -12.77
CA ILE A 51 3.09 12.94 -13.29
C ILE A 51 4.56 12.50 -13.28
N ARG A 52 5.31 12.95 -14.28
CA ARG A 52 6.76 12.72 -14.36
C ARG A 52 7.47 13.77 -13.51
N THR A 53 8.32 13.34 -12.59
CA THR A 53 9.12 14.23 -11.74
C THR A 53 10.46 14.59 -12.38
N THR A 54 11.16 15.57 -11.81
CA THR A 54 12.45 16.09 -12.31
C THR A 54 13.57 15.04 -12.39
N ASP A 55 13.50 14.03 -11.53
CA ASP A 55 14.36 12.84 -11.51
C ASP A 55 13.89 11.73 -12.48
N ASN A 56 13.02 12.08 -13.42
CA ASN A 56 12.51 11.21 -14.47
C ASN A 56 11.61 10.05 -14.01
N ARG A 57 11.14 10.06 -12.76
CA ARG A 57 10.26 9.01 -12.20
C ARG A 57 8.77 9.38 -12.32
N TYR A 58 7.89 8.38 -12.39
CA TYR A 58 6.45 8.60 -12.31
C TYR A 58 5.98 8.58 -10.85
N LYS A 59 5.12 9.54 -10.48
CA LYS A 59 4.47 9.60 -9.16
C LYS A 59 2.99 9.95 -9.31
N ILE A 60 2.17 9.41 -8.41
CA ILE A 60 0.76 9.80 -8.29
C ILE A 60 0.71 11.11 -7.48
N PRO A 61 0.22 12.22 -8.06
CA PRO A 61 0.19 13.50 -7.37
C PRO A 61 -0.85 13.50 -6.24
N GLY A 62 -0.60 14.29 -5.21
CA GLY A 62 -1.54 14.45 -4.09
C GLY A 62 -1.46 13.35 -3.02
N LEU A 63 -0.66 12.29 -3.20
CA LEU A 63 -0.52 11.23 -2.19
C LEU A 63 0.06 11.68 -0.84
N GLY A 64 0.58 12.90 -0.71
CA GLY A 64 0.89 13.55 0.56
C GLY A 64 1.92 12.83 1.44
N GLN A 65 2.14 13.34 2.67
CA GLN A 65 3.08 12.78 3.65
C GLN A 65 2.55 11.52 4.38
N HIS A 66 1.24 11.24 4.27
CA HIS A 66 0.58 10.13 4.96
C HIS A 66 0.72 8.79 4.23
N ILE A 67 1.13 8.81 2.95
CA ILE A 67 1.36 7.63 2.15
C ILE A 67 2.87 7.40 2.09
N LYS A 68 3.32 6.29 2.67
CA LYS A 68 4.76 6.01 2.80
C LYS A 68 5.37 5.64 1.46
N GLN A 69 4.67 4.82 0.68
CA GLN A 69 5.18 4.26 -0.57
C GLN A 69 4.05 4.08 -1.57
N ALA A 70 4.22 4.71 -2.73
CA ALA A 70 3.53 4.33 -3.96
C ALA A 70 4.52 3.53 -4.80
N HIS A 71 4.25 2.25 -4.97
CA HIS A 71 5.07 1.38 -5.81
C HIS A 71 4.58 1.51 -7.24
N VAL A 72 5.23 2.43 -7.93
CA VAL A 72 4.98 2.79 -9.31
C VAL A 72 6.20 2.35 -10.10
N ASN A 73 6.03 1.54 -11.15
CA ASN A 73 7.14 1.30 -12.06
C ASN A 73 7.55 2.65 -12.68
N THR A 74 8.79 3.07 -12.44
CA THR A 74 9.25 4.43 -12.75
C THR A 74 9.79 4.58 -14.17
N GLN A 75 9.92 3.50 -14.94
CA GLN A 75 10.58 3.52 -16.25
C GLN A 75 9.63 3.85 -17.41
N THR A 76 8.34 3.52 -17.28
CA THR A 76 7.31 3.77 -18.29
C THR A 76 6.04 4.28 -17.60
N ARG A 77 5.06 4.77 -18.37
CA ARG A 77 3.78 5.18 -17.79
C ARG A 77 3.13 3.97 -17.11
N PRO A 78 2.95 3.98 -15.79
CA PRO A 78 2.47 2.82 -15.03
C PRO A 78 0.99 2.56 -15.35
N LEU A 79 0.65 1.28 -15.54
CA LEU A 79 -0.74 0.81 -15.70
C LEU A 79 -1.25 0.13 -14.43
N ALA A 80 -0.35 -0.25 -13.51
CA ALA A 80 -0.69 -0.72 -12.18
C ALA A 80 0.21 -0.05 -11.14
N SER A 81 -0.31 0.14 -9.94
CA SER A 81 0.46 0.56 -8.77
C SER A 81 -0.14 0.02 -7.48
N VAL A 82 0.69 -0.10 -6.46
CA VAL A 82 0.24 -0.41 -5.09
C VAL A 82 0.57 0.76 -4.19
N ILE A 83 -0.45 1.25 -3.50
CA ILE A 83 -0.33 2.34 -2.51
C ILE A 83 -0.39 1.72 -1.13
N LEU A 84 0.68 1.92 -0.35
CA LEU A 84 0.76 1.48 1.03
C LEU A 84 0.55 2.66 1.97
N ILE A 85 -0.46 2.55 2.82
CA ILE A 85 -0.92 3.64 3.70
C ILE A 85 -0.37 3.44 5.10
N ASN A 86 -0.47 2.23 5.64
CA ASN A 86 -0.10 1.94 7.03
C ASN A 86 1.37 1.51 7.17
N ARG A 87 2.13 2.24 8.00
CA ARG A 87 3.55 1.94 8.30
C ARG A 87 3.76 0.68 9.15
N ALA A 88 2.72 0.21 9.85
CA ALA A 88 2.83 -0.89 10.81
C ALA A 88 2.92 -2.28 10.16
N ARG A 89 2.70 -2.36 8.85
CA ARG A 89 2.89 -3.61 8.09
C ARG A 89 4.08 -3.43 7.18
N ASP A 90 5.20 -4.03 7.56
CA ASP A 90 6.38 -4.08 6.71
C ASP A 90 6.02 -4.78 5.41
N ALA A 91 6.08 -4.02 4.31
CA ALA A 91 5.88 -4.53 2.98
C ALA A 91 7.07 -4.14 2.13
N LEU A 92 7.59 -5.10 1.38
CA LEU A 92 8.73 -4.93 0.49
C LEU A 92 8.24 -4.94 -0.95
N PHE A 93 8.57 -3.91 -1.71
CA PHE A 93 8.37 -3.92 -3.15
C PHE A 93 9.38 -4.82 -3.83
N LEU A 94 8.90 -5.62 -4.77
CA LEU A 94 9.71 -6.57 -5.52
C LEU A 94 9.79 -6.11 -6.98
N PRO A 95 10.69 -5.17 -7.31
CA PRO A 95 10.82 -4.63 -8.66
C PRO A 95 11.17 -5.71 -9.69
N GLN A 96 11.90 -6.76 -9.30
CA GLN A 96 12.28 -7.87 -10.17
C GLN A 96 11.10 -8.77 -10.59
N TYR A 97 9.97 -8.70 -9.87
CA TYR A 97 8.73 -9.39 -10.21
C TYR A 97 7.63 -8.41 -10.63
N SER A 98 8.01 -7.16 -10.91
CA SER A 98 7.07 -6.11 -11.32
C SER A 98 7.35 -5.73 -12.78
N SER A 99 6.31 -5.30 -13.48
CA SER A 99 6.36 -4.81 -14.84
C SER A 99 5.53 -3.51 -14.93
N PRO A 100 5.45 -2.84 -16.09
CA PRO A 100 4.56 -1.70 -16.25
C PRO A 100 3.07 -2.04 -15.98
N ASN A 101 2.69 -3.31 -16.14
CA ASN A 101 1.32 -3.82 -16.00
C ASN A 101 1.07 -4.57 -14.67
N VAL A 102 2.12 -4.90 -13.92
CA VAL A 102 2.05 -5.72 -12.71
C VAL A 102 2.90 -5.09 -11.62
N SER A 103 2.33 -4.86 -10.44
CA SER A 103 3.06 -4.38 -9.27
C SER A 103 3.05 -5.44 -8.18
N THR A 104 4.23 -5.90 -7.77
CA THR A 104 4.39 -6.97 -6.78
C THR A 104 4.95 -6.42 -5.48
N ILE A 105 4.23 -6.63 -4.39
CA ILE A 105 4.70 -6.39 -3.01
C ILE A 105 4.66 -7.68 -2.21
N LYS A 106 5.54 -7.79 -1.22
CA LYS A 106 5.53 -8.88 -0.23
C LYS A 106 5.33 -8.29 1.15
N PHE A 107 4.24 -8.68 1.81
CA PHE A 107 4.07 -8.40 3.24
C PHE A 107 4.98 -9.33 4.05
N ALA A 108 5.69 -8.77 5.03
CA ALA A 108 6.34 -9.56 6.06
C ALA A 108 5.25 -10.30 6.86
N LYS A 109 5.46 -11.59 7.11
CA LYS A 109 4.61 -12.35 8.03
C LYS A 109 4.78 -11.69 9.41
N GLN A 110 3.70 -11.17 10.00
CA GLN A 110 3.73 -10.88 11.43
C GLN A 110 3.96 -12.22 12.13
N ILE A 111 5.16 -12.42 12.65
CA ILE A 111 5.42 -13.51 13.59
C ILE A 111 4.69 -13.09 14.85
N ASN A 112 3.50 -13.64 15.07
CA ASN A 112 2.92 -13.64 16.40
C ASN A 112 3.94 -14.36 17.28
N ALA A 113 4.48 -13.67 18.27
CA ALA A 113 5.32 -14.29 19.30
C ALA A 113 4.45 -15.19 20.18
N MET A 114 3.95 -16.30 19.62
CA MET A 114 3.27 -17.38 20.31
C MET A 114 3.42 -18.65 19.47
N ASP A 115 4.63 -19.19 19.44
CA ASP A 115 4.81 -20.64 19.37
C ASP A 115 5.79 -21.00 20.49
N PRO A 116 5.32 -21.24 21.73
CA PRO A 116 6.05 -22.13 22.61
C PRO A 116 5.95 -23.53 21.98
N THR A 117 7.05 -23.97 21.39
CA THR A 117 7.37 -25.36 21.05
C THR A 117 6.78 -26.36 22.05
N PRO A 118 6.26 -27.52 21.62
CA PRO A 118 6.63 -28.77 22.24
C PRO A 118 8.07 -29.17 21.86
#